data_AF-A0AAU4X0K4-F1
#
_entry.id   AF-A0AAU4X0K4-F1
#
_cell.length_a   1.000
_cell.length_b   1.000
_cell.length_c   1.000
_cell.angle_alpha   90.00
_cell.angle_beta   90.00
_cell.angle_gamma   90.00
#
_symmetry.space_group_name_H-M   'P 1'
#
loop_
_entity.id
_entity.type
_entity.pdbx_description
1 polymer ?
#
loop_
_entity_poly.entity_id
_entity_poly.type
_entity_poly.pdbx_seq_one_letter_code
_entity_poly.pdbx_strand_id
1 'polypeptide(L)'
;MLFNRDKGKRPQEVSIRLDGLDTLESRIRKLEAAADDQRAALAALDPLGDRLIELRMRQERAEERARTLETAVADTRRVLDEQSEVLDLVRVTQVAERDDLTREDFLVHYELAQRLRALYTQRMPDLIQPRLTAERPRDVARRQAQLISRLCVVLFGPDEHGGLGEPDLAELARIATDAGVVGLDARHQRLLERVGTEAAHLFRAMTGSGHASHFDFAVEPGAPADPEEHVLWPSCEAGRPVAFVVCPGYRAADRRLLETFVYTEAEG
;
A
#
# COMPACT_ATOMS: atom_id res chain seq x y z
N MET A 1 -108.51 -43.31 -28.01
CA MET A 1 -108.06 -43.16 -26.61
C MET A 1 -106.85 -44.08 -26.45
N LEU A 2 -105.64 -43.71 -25.99
CA LEU A 2 -105.12 -42.53 -25.31
C LEU A 2 -103.60 -42.45 -25.64
N PHE A 3 -103.10 -41.22 -25.75
CA PHE A 3 -101.69 -40.85 -25.82
C PHE A 3 -100.94 -41.23 -24.53
N ASN A 4 -99.64 -41.56 -24.62
CA ASN A 4 -98.65 -40.86 -23.80
C ASN A 4 -97.20 -40.92 -24.35
N ARG A 5 -96.68 -39.71 -24.60
CA ARG A 5 -95.29 -39.21 -24.53
C ARG A 5 -94.64 -39.58 -23.18
N ASP A 6 -93.35 -39.56 -22.88
CA ASP A 6 -92.12 -38.99 -23.46
C ASP A 6 -90.90 -39.55 -22.68
N LYS A 7 -89.71 -39.38 -23.27
CA LYS A 7 -88.39 -39.06 -22.66
C LYS A 7 -87.79 -39.90 -21.52
N GLY A 8 -86.50 -40.23 -21.69
CA GLY A 8 -85.58 -40.28 -20.54
C GLY A 8 -84.40 -41.24 -20.56
N LYS A 9 -83.79 -41.58 -21.70
CA LYS A 9 -82.49 -42.29 -21.70
C LYS A 9 -81.53 -41.69 -22.72
N ARG A 10 -80.96 -40.54 -22.38
CA ARG A 10 -79.68 -40.00 -22.86
C ARG A 10 -79.41 -38.65 -22.19
N PRO A 11 -78.78 -38.64 -20.98
CA PRO A 11 -77.91 -37.51 -20.64
C PRO A 11 -76.54 -37.89 -20.05
N GLN A 12 -76.32 -39.13 -19.58
CA GLN A 12 -75.13 -39.42 -18.77
C GLN A 12 -73.82 -39.61 -19.55
N GLU A 13 -73.80 -40.31 -20.68
CA GLU A 13 -72.54 -40.53 -21.43
C GLU A 13 -72.01 -39.30 -22.17
N VAL A 14 -72.90 -38.38 -22.58
CA VAL A 14 -72.51 -37.12 -23.24
C VAL A 14 -72.04 -36.09 -22.21
N SER A 15 -72.67 -36.03 -21.02
CA SER A 15 -72.23 -35.17 -19.92
C SER A 15 -70.82 -35.54 -19.46
N ILE A 16 -70.52 -36.83 -19.25
CA ILE A 16 -69.19 -37.28 -18.78
C ILE A 16 -68.09 -36.97 -19.81
N ARG A 17 -68.39 -37.02 -21.12
CA ARG A 17 -67.43 -36.65 -22.17
C ARG A 17 -67.22 -35.14 -22.29
N LEU A 18 -68.24 -34.34 -22.03
CA LEU A 18 -68.15 -32.88 -22.00
C LEU A 18 -67.43 -32.38 -20.74
N ASP A 19 -67.73 -32.94 -19.56
CA ASP A 19 -67.07 -32.63 -18.29
C ASP A 19 -65.56 -32.95 -18.34
N GLY A 20 -65.18 -34.02 -19.05
CA GLY A 20 -63.77 -34.38 -19.28
C GLY A 20 -63.03 -33.42 -20.22
N LEU A 21 -63.73 -32.86 -21.21
CA LEU A 21 -63.17 -31.85 -22.13
C LEU A 21 -63.00 -30.49 -21.44
N ASP A 22 -63.98 -30.07 -20.63
CA ASP A 22 -63.89 -28.84 -19.84
C ASP A 22 -62.75 -28.91 -18.80
N THR A 23 -62.53 -30.10 -18.22
CA THR A 23 -61.42 -30.35 -17.31
C THR A 23 -60.06 -30.29 -18.04
N LEU A 24 -59.98 -30.81 -19.26
CA LEU A 24 -58.78 -30.73 -20.09
C LEU A 24 -58.50 -29.29 -20.54
N GLU A 25 -59.53 -28.54 -20.93
CA GLU A 25 -59.41 -27.14 -21.32
C GLU A 25 -58.94 -26.28 -20.14
N SER A 26 -59.50 -26.51 -18.94
CA SER A 26 -59.03 -25.87 -17.70
C SER A 26 -57.56 -26.18 -17.39
N ARG A 27 -57.11 -27.42 -17.64
CA ARG A 27 -55.70 -27.81 -17.47
C ARG A 27 -54.79 -27.16 -18.53
N ILE A 28 -55.22 -27.08 -19.78
CA ILE A 28 -54.48 -26.41 -20.85
C ILE A 28 -54.29 -24.94 -20.52
N ARG A 29 -55.37 -24.22 -20.15
CA ARG A 29 -55.28 -22.81 -19.74
C ARG A 29 -54.36 -22.58 -18.54
N LYS A 30 -54.36 -23.50 -17.56
CA LYS A 30 -53.43 -23.44 -16.41
C LYS A 30 -51.97 -23.64 -16.84
N LEU A 31 -51.72 -24.56 -17.77
CA LEU A 31 -50.37 -24.81 -18.29
C LEU A 31 -49.88 -23.65 -19.17
N GLU A 32 -50.77 -23.04 -19.95
CA GLU A 32 -50.46 -21.84 -20.75
C GLU A 32 -50.11 -20.66 -19.84
N ALA A 33 -50.92 -20.40 -18.81
CA ALA A 33 -50.62 -19.37 -17.82
C ALA A 33 -49.27 -19.62 -17.10
N ALA A 34 -49.00 -20.86 -16.71
CA ALA A 34 -47.72 -21.21 -16.09
C ALA A 34 -46.53 -21.05 -17.06
N ALA A 35 -46.72 -21.34 -18.34
CA ALA A 35 -45.69 -21.15 -19.37
C ALA A 35 -45.42 -19.66 -19.64
N ASP A 36 -46.45 -18.81 -19.62
CA ASP A 36 -46.30 -17.37 -19.77
C ASP A 36 -45.65 -16.73 -18.54
N ASP A 37 -45.99 -17.18 -17.34
CA ASP A 37 -45.30 -16.77 -16.11
C ASP A 37 -43.81 -17.16 -16.14
N GLN A 38 -43.48 -18.36 -16.64
CA GLN A 38 -42.09 -18.79 -16.83
C GLN A 38 -41.35 -17.95 -17.89
N ARG A 39 -42.01 -17.60 -19.00
CA ARG A 39 -41.42 -16.71 -20.02
C ARG A 39 -41.17 -15.31 -19.46
N ALA A 40 -42.10 -14.76 -18.68
CA ALA A 40 -41.94 -13.48 -18.02
C ALA A 40 -40.79 -13.51 -17.00
N ALA A 41 -40.66 -14.61 -16.23
CA ALA A 41 -39.56 -14.80 -15.29
C ALA A 41 -38.19 -14.89 -15.99
N LEU A 42 -38.12 -15.54 -17.16
CA LEU A 42 -36.88 -15.60 -17.95
C LEU A 42 -36.53 -14.24 -18.57
N ALA A 43 -37.51 -13.50 -19.09
CA ALA A 43 -37.30 -12.15 -19.62
C ALA A 43 -36.82 -11.16 -18.54
N ALA A 44 -37.20 -11.38 -17.27
CA ALA A 44 -36.71 -10.58 -16.16
C ALA A 44 -35.22 -10.79 -15.84
N LEU A 45 -34.58 -11.84 -16.38
CA LEU A 45 -33.15 -12.12 -16.21
C LEU A 45 -32.28 -11.47 -17.29
N ASP A 46 -32.84 -11.04 -18.43
CA ASP A 46 -32.09 -10.42 -19.53
C ASP A 46 -31.28 -9.18 -19.08
N PRO A 47 -31.81 -8.26 -18.25
CA PRO A 47 -31.04 -7.11 -17.77
C PRO A 47 -29.83 -7.50 -16.90
N LEU A 48 -29.88 -8.66 -16.22
CA LEU A 48 -28.75 -9.18 -15.46
C LEU A 48 -27.67 -9.74 -16.39
N GLY A 49 -28.06 -10.34 -17.51
CA GLY A 49 -27.15 -10.77 -18.57
C GLY A 49 -26.36 -9.60 -19.15
N ASP A 50 -27.05 -8.53 -19.54
CA ASP A 50 -26.43 -7.31 -20.06
C ASP A 50 -25.48 -6.68 -19.03
N ARG A 51 -25.88 -6.66 -17.76
CA ARG A 51 -25.03 -6.13 -16.68
C ARG A 51 -23.78 -6.95 -16.44
N LEU A 52 -23.85 -8.28 -16.56
CA LEU A 52 -22.68 -9.16 -16.46
C LEU A 52 -21.71 -8.94 -17.63
N ILE A 53 -22.23 -8.75 -18.84
CA ILE A 53 -21.42 -8.43 -20.02
C ILE A 53 -20.71 -7.09 -19.83
N GLU A 54 -21.42 -6.07 -19.35
CA GLU A 54 -20.85 -4.75 -19.05
C GLU A 54 -19.75 -4.82 -17.98
N LEU A 55 -19.98 -5.56 -16.88
CA LEU A 55 -19.00 -5.73 -15.81
C LEU A 55 -17.76 -6.48 -16.30
N ARG A 56 -17.93 -7.53 -17.11
CA ARG A 56 -16.82 -8.26 -17.71
C ARG A 56 -15.98 -7.37 -18.62
N MET A 57 -16.60 -6.58 -19.48
CA MET A 57 -15.87 -5.61 -20.31
C MET A 57 -15.12 -4.55 -19.48
N ARG A 58 -15.69 -4.11 -18.36
CA ARG A 58 -15.00 -3.20 -17.43
C ARG A 58 -13.80 -3.87 -16.77
N GLN A 59 -13.93 -5.13 -16.36
CA GLN A 59 -12.84 -5.91 -15.78
C GLN A 59 -11.70 -6.11 -16.78
N GLU A 60 -12.00 -6.53 -18.01
CA GLU A 60 -10.99 -6.74 -19.06
C GLU A 60 -10.21 -5.44 -19.35
N ARG A 61 -10.90 -4.30 -19.44
CA ARG A 61 -10.25 -2.98 -19.59
C ARG A 61 -9.40 -2.58 -18.39
N ALA A 62 -9.82 -2.94 -17.18
CA ALA A 62 -9.06 -2.65 -15.97
C ALA A 62 -7.78 -3.50 -15.90
N GLU A 63 -7.88 -4.78 -16.27
CA GLU A 63 -6.73 -5.70 -16.35
C GLU A 63 -5.72 -5.25 -17.40
N GLU A 64 -6.18 -4.79 -18.57
CA GLU A 64 -5.28 -4.29 -19.62
C GLU A 64 -4.56 -3.00 -19.22
N ARG A 65 -5.26 -2.09 -18.53
CA ARG A 65 -4.64 -0.90 -17.92
C ARG A 65 -3.63 -1.29 -16.83
N ALA A 66 -3.95 -2.28 -16.00
CA ALA A 66 -3.04 -2.76 -14.96
C ALA A 66 -1.74 -3.30 -15.57
N ARG A 67 -1.81 -4.16 -16.60
CA ARG A 67 -0.62 -4.68 -17.30
C ARG A 67 0.22 -3.58 -17.93
N THR A 68 -0.43 -2.58 -18.52
CA THR A 68 0.26 -1.42 -19.11
C THR A 68 1.01 -0.63 -18.04
N LEU A 69 0.37 -0.37 -16.90
CA LEU A 69 1.00 0.32 -15.77
C LEU A 69 2.13 -0.49 -15.14
N GLU A 70 1.98 -1.81 -15.00
CA GLU A 70 3.03 -2.70 -14.50
C GLU A 70 4.28 -2.65 -15.39
N THR A 71 4.09 -2.63 -16.71
CA THR A 71 5.18 -2.51 -17.68
C THR A 71 5.86 -1.15 -17.55
N ALA A 72 5.09 -0.06 -17.49
CA ALA A 72 5.64 1.30 -17.31
C ALA A 72 6.42 1.45 -16.00
N VAL A 73 5.95 0.82 -14.91
CA VAL A 73 6.66 0.79 -13.63
C VAL A 73 7.97 0.02 -13.74
N ALA A 74 7.98 -1.13 -14.43
CA ALA A 74 9.20 -1.90 -14.65
C ALA A 74 10.24 -1.12 -15.48
N ASP A 75 9.81 -0.44 -16.54
CA ASP A 75 10.68 0.40 -17.36
C ASP A 75 11.24 1.58 -16.58
N THR A 76 10.40 2.25 -15.78
CA THR A 76 10.83 3.37 -14.93
C THR A 76 11.86 2.92 -13.90
N ARG A 77 11.67 1.74 -13.29
CA ARG A 77 12.66 1.15 -12.38
C ARG A 77 13.99 0.88 -13.07
N ARG A 78 13.96 0.31 -14.27
CA ARG A 78 15.17 0.04 -15.06
C ARG A 78 15.97 1.32 -15.35
N VAL A 79 15.29 2.39 -15.74
CA VAL A 79 15.94 3.70 -16.00
C VAL A 79 16.53 4.29 -14.71
N LEU A 80 15.85 4.14 -13.57
CA LEU A 80 16.39 4.59 -12.29
C LEU A 80 17.64 3.80 -11.87
N ASP A 81 17.65 2.49 -12.10
CA ASP A 81 18.81 1.64 -11.82
C ASP A 81 20.02 2.06 -12.69
N GLU A 82 19.80 2.28 -13.99
CA GLU A 82 20.84 2.77 -14.92
C GLU A 82 21.39 4.16 -14.49
N GLN A 83 20.52 5.06 -14.04
CA GLN A 83 20.95 6.37 -13.54
C GLN A 83 21.74 6.25 -12.24
N SER A 84 21.37 5.31 -11.36
CA SER A 84 22.12 5.04 -10.13
C SER A 84 23.55 4.59 -10.44
N GLU A 85 23.74 3.67 -11.40
CA GLU A 85 25.08 3.21 -11.81
C GLU A 85 25.97 4.35 -12.35
N VAL A 86 25.40 5.25 -13.15
CA VAL A 86 26.13 6.42 -13.67
C VAL A 86 26.53 7.39 -12.55
N LEU A 87 25.63 7.63 -11.59
CA LEU A 87 25.91 8.48 -10.44
C LEU A 87 27.00 7.86 -9.54
N ASP A 88 26.99 6.54 -9.37
CA ASP A 88 28.02 5.82 -8.61
C ASP A 88 29.39 5.96 -9.28
N LEU A 89 29.46 5.86 -10.61
CA LEU A 89 30.69 6.07 -11.36
C LEU A 89 31.23 7.50 -11.22
N VAL A 90 30.37 8.51 -11.34
CA VAL A 90 30.74 9.93 -11.19
C VAL A 90 31.23 10.23 -9.77
N ARG A 91 30.56 9.67 -8.76
CA ARG A 91 30.96 9.83 -7.35
C ARG A 91 32.31 9.17 -7.07
N VAL A 92 32.54 7.96 -7.59
CA VAL A 92 33.85 7.28 -7.48
C VAL A 92 34.98 8.11 -8.09
N THR A 93 34.74 8.80 -9.21
CA THR A 93 35.75 9.69 -9.80
C THR A 93 36.02 10.95 -8.99
N GLN A 94 35.02 11.49 -8.27
CA GLN A 94 35.19 12.65 -7.37
C GLN A 94 35.90 12.28 -6.06
N VAL A 95 35.89 11.00 -5.66
CA VAL A 95 36.56 10.51 -4.44
C VAL A 95 38.08 10.43 -4.56
N ALA A 96 38.63 10.37 -5.78
CA ALA A 96 40.08 10.25 -6.00
C ALA A 96 40.91 11.48 -5.54
N GLU A 97 40.26 12.57 -5.09
CA GLU A 97 40.92 13.82 -4.70
C GLU A 97 41.10 13.99 -3.17
N ARG A 98 40.59 13.09 -2.30
CA ARG A 98 40.69 13.20 -0.83
C ARG A 98 40.95 11.85 -0.13
N ASP A 99 41.91 11.85 0.82
CA ASP A 99 42.53 10.67 1.48
C ASP A 99 41.83 10.15 2.77
N ASP A 100 40.63 10.62 3.09
CA ASP A 100 39.91 10.32 4.35
C ASP A 100 39.20 8.94 4.38
N LEU A 101 38.89 8.36 3.21
CA LEU A 101 38.38 7.00 3.06
C LEU A 101 39.07 6.32 1.88
N THR A 102 39.43 5.05 2.02
CA THR A 102 39.84 4.27 0.86
C THR A 102 38.66 4.16 -0.12
N ARG A 103 38.95 4.01 -1.42
CA ARG A 103 37.91 3.85 -2.45
C ARG A 103 36.96 2.69 -2.15
N GLU A 104 37.49 1.58 -1.62
CA GLU A 104 36.71 0.39 -1.28
C GLU A 104 35.78 0.64 -0.10
N ASP A 105 36.29 1.24 0.98
CA ASP A 105 35.48 1.58 2.15
C ASP A 105 34.40 2.61 1.82
N PHE A 106 34.71 3.60 0.98
CA PHE A 106 33.72 4.58 0.53
C PHE A 106 32.55 3.90 -0.19
N LEU A 107 32.82 2.96 -1.10
CA LEU A 107 31.78 2.23 -1.82
C LEU A 107 30.89 1.41 -0.86
N VAL A 108 31.50 0.77 0.14
CA VAL A 108 30.75 0.03 1.17
C VAL A 108 29.82 0.98 1.94
N HIS A 109 30.35 2.09 2.46
CA HIS A 109 29.54 3.04 3.22
C HIS A 109 28.47 3.73 2.37
N TYR A 110 28.74 3.94 1.09
CA TYR A 110 27.79 4.48 0.15
C TYR A 110 26.64 3.50 -0.11
N GLU A 111 26.91 2.21 -0.33
CA GLU A 111 25.87 1.18 -0.45
C GLU A 111 25.02 1.09 0.82
N LEU A 112 25.67 1.16 1.99
CA LEU A 112 25.00 1.22 3.28
C LEU A 112 24.08 2.45 3.38
N ALA A 113 24.52 3.63 2.91
CA ALA A 113 23.71 4.85 2.87
C ALA A 113 22.50 4.73 1.93
N GLN A 114 22.64 4.06 0.78
CA GLN A 114 21.51 3.81 -0.12
C GLN A 114 20.47 2.87 0.49
N ARG A 115 20.93 1.79 1.14
CA ARG A 115 20.04 0.88 1.86
C ARG A 115 19.33 1.58 3.01
N LEU A 116 20.02 2.47 3.72
CA LEU A 116 19.43 3.32 4.75
C LEU A 116 18.37 4.26 4.18
N ARG A 117 18.64 4.93 3.05
CA ARG A 117 17.65 5.76 2.35
C ARG A 117 16.40 4.96 1.97
N ALA A 118 16.55 3.74 1.45
CA ALA A 118 15.43 2.86 1.10
C ALA A 118 14.62 2.42 2.34
N LEU A 119 15.30 2.14 3.45
CA LEU A 119 14.65 1.86 4.73
C LEU A 119 13.76 3.02 5.16
N TYR A 120 14.27 4.26 5.11
CA TYR A 120 13.56 5.48 5.48
C TYR A 120 12.39 5.84 4.57
N THR A 121 12.58 5.73 3.26
CA THR A 121 11.63 6.30 2.28
C THR A 121 10.61 5.30 1.74
N GLN A 122 10.83 3.99 1.96
CA GLN A 122 9.94 2.95 1.45
C GLN A 122 9.43 2.05 2.58
N ARG A 123 10.33 1.42 3.33
CA ARG A 123 9.96 0.34 4.26
C ARG A 123 9.31 0.86 5.54
N MET A 124 9.84 1.95 6.11
CA MET A 124 9.25 2.58 7.30
C MET A 124 7.85 3.15 7.02
N PRO A 125 7.60 3.91 5.92
CA PRO A 125 6.26 4.33 5.53
C PRO A 125 5.27 3.15 5.43
N ASP A 126 5.66 2.08 4.73
CA ASP A 126 4.83 0.89 4.60
C ASP A 126 4.54 0.23 5.96
N LEU A 127 5.52 0.21 6.87
CA LEU A 127 5.37 -0.37 8.21
C LEU A 127 4.36 0.39 9.06
N ILE A 128 4.33 1.72 8.99
CA ILE A 128 3.44 2.56 9.83
C ILE A 128 2.06 2.79 9.19
N GLN A 129 1.85 2.34 7.96
CA GLN A 129 0.60 2.54 7.22
C GLN A 129 -0.65 1.99 7.95
N PRO A 130 -0.63 0.80 8.59
CA PRO A 130 -1.76 0.32 9.38
C PRO A 130 -2.14 1.28 10.52
N ARG A 131 -1.13 1.84 11.19
CA ARG A 131 -1.32 2.80 12.28
C ARG A 131 -1.92 4.11 11.78
N LEU A 132 -1.42 4.66 10.67
CA LEU A 132 -2.00 5.86 10.04
C LEU A 132 -3.46 5.64 9.64
N THR A 133 -3.77 4.45 9.11
CA THR A 133 -5.13 4.07 8.72
C THR A 133 -6.08 3.96 9.91
N ALA A 134 -5.59 3.43 11.04
CA ALA A 134 -6.36 3.32 12.28
C ALA A 134 -6.57 4.68 12.97
N GLU A 135 -5.53 5.52 13.06
CA GLU A 135 -5.59 6.82 13.72
C GLU A 135 -6.40 7.87 12.95
N ARG A 136 -6.42 7.81 11.62
CA ARG A 136 -7.06 8.81 10.73
C ARG A 136 -6.71 10.26 11.13
N PRO A 137 -5.42 10.62 11.21
CA PRO A 137 -5.00 11.96 11.59
C PRO A 137 -5.52 13.00 10.59
N ARG A 138 -5.78 14.22 11.07
CA ARG A 138 -6.16 15.36 10.20
C ARG A 138 -5.05 15.72 9.22
N ASP A 139 -3.81 15.65 9.67
CA ASP A 139 -2.61 15.87 8.88
C ASP A 139 -1.81 14.57 8.79
N VAL A 140 -2.12 13.78 7.76
CA VAL A 140 -1.48 12.47 7.53
C VAL A 140 0.01 12.62 7.26
N ALA A 141 0.42 13.66 6.53
CA ALA A 141 1.82 13.86 6.13
C ALA A 141 2.70 14.18 7.34
N ARG A 142 2.27 15.13 8.19
CA ARG A 142 2.98 15.44 9.44
C ARG A 142 3.01 14.24 10.37
N ARG A 143 1.89 13.52 10.50
CA ARG A 143 1.83 12.35 11.38
C ARG A 143 2.75 11.23 10.91
N GLN A 144 2.80 10.98 9.60
CA GLN A 144 3.73 10.03 9.01
C GLN A 144 5.18 10.42 9.31
N ALA A 145 5.56 11.68 9.06
CA ALA A 145 6.90 12.19 9.34
C ALA A 145 7.28 12.06 10.82
N GLN A 146 6.36 12.36 11.75
CA GLN A 146 6.59 12.17 13.18
C GLN A 146 6.81 10.71 13.58
N LEU A 147 6.04 9.78 13.01
CA LEU A 147 6.21 8.36 13.28
C LEU A 147 7.56 7.87 12.74
N ILE A 148 7.93 8.25 11.52
CA ILE A 148 9.24 7.89 10.94
C ILE A 148 10.39 8.49 11.75
N SER A 149 10.28 9.75 12.18
CA SER A 149 11.27 10.40 13.07
C SER A 149 11.49 9.58 14.34
N ARG A 150 10.41 9.18 15.00
CA ARG A 150 10.49 8.32 16.20
C ARG A 150 11.12 6.96 15.90
N LEU A 151 10.79 6.34 14.77
CA LEU A 151 11.42 5.08 14.36
C LEU A 151 12.92 5.27 14.12
N CYS A 152 13.35 6.37 13.50
CA CYS A 152 14.75 6.64 13.26
C CYS A 152 15.53 6.84 14.56
N VAL A 153 14.98 7.58 15.52
CA VAL A 153 15.60 7.75 16.85
C VAL A 153 15.77 6.41 17.57
N VAL A 154 14.78 5.53 17.49
CA VAL A 154 14.82 4.22 18.15
C VAL A 154 15.82 3.25 17.51
N LEU A 155 16.09 3.41 16.23
CA LEU A 155 16.97 2.51 15.48
C LEU A 155 18.40 3.04 15.32
N PHE A 156 18.59 4.35 15.33
CA PHE A 156 19.86 5.00 15.00
C PHE A 156 20.19 6.19 15.91
N GLY A 157 19.38 6.45 16.92
CA GLY A 157 19.58 7.55 17.85
C GLY A 157 20.77 7.33 18.80
N PRO A 158 21.19 8.40 19.48
CA PRO A 158 22.27 8.31 20.44
C PRO A 158 21.88 7.48 21.67
N ASP A 159 22.85 6.78 22.26
CA ASP A 159 22.73 6.16 23.57
C ASP A 159 22.86 7.19 24.71
N GLU A 160 22.73 6.72 25.96
CA GLU A 160 22.85 7.56 27.17
C GLU A 160 24.23 8.24 27.30
N HIS A 161 25.25 7.79 26.57
CA HIS A 161 26.61 8.30 26.60
C HIS A 161 26.96 9.13 25.36
N GLY A 162 25.98 9.41 24.49
CA GLY A 162 26.17 10.17 23.24
C GLY A 162 26.85 9.37 22.12
N GLY A 163 27.03 8.05 22.29
CA GLY A 163 27.44 7.11 21.25
C GLY A 163 26.24 6.64 20.43
N LEU A 164 26.47 5.75 19.45
CA LEU A 164 25.37 5.15 18.69
C LEU A 164 24.73 4.01 19.49
N GLY A 165 23.46 4.15 19.85
CA GLY A 165 22.72 3.14 20.61
C GLY A 165 22.30 1.95 19.75
N GLU A 166 22.31 0.74 20.32
CA GLU A 166 21.80 -0.43 19.63
C GLU A 166 20.30 -0.25 19.27
N PRO A 167 19.85 -0.72 18.09
CA PRO A 167 18.47 -0.57 17.68
C PRO A 167 17.48 -1.23 18.66
N ASP A 168 16.54 -0.47 19.22
CA ASP A 168 15.51 -1.00 20.12
C ASP A 168 14.32 -1.55 19.32
N LEU A 169 14.37 -2.85 19.03
CA LEU A 169 13.35 -3.55 18.26
C LEU A 169 12.01 -3.69 19.00
N ALA A 170 12.03 -3.66 20.33
CA ALA A 170 10.81 -3.71 21.13
C ALA A 170 10.05 -2.38 21.04
N GLU A 171 10.78 -1.27 21.14
CA GLU A 171 10.23 0.07 20.96
C GLU A 171 9.79 0.32 19.52
N LEU A 172 10.53 -0.18 18.51
CA LEU A 172 10.10 -0.18 17.11
C LEU A 172 8.71 -0.81 16.96
N ALA A 173 8.52 -2.01 17.54
CA ALA A 173 7.24 -2.70 17.52
C ALA A 173 6.16 -1.92 18.27
N ARG A 174 6.48 -1.32 19.42
CA ARG A 174 5.56 -0.50 20.20
C ARG A 174 5.11 0.74 19.43
N ILE A 175 6.00 1.40 18.68
CA ILE A 175 5.63 2.54 17.83
C ILE A 175 4.78 2.08 16.64
N ALA A 176 5.17 1.01 15.94
CA ALA A 176 4.40 0.55 14.78
C ALA A 176 2.96 0.11 15.14
N THR A 177 2.78 -0.49 16.31
CA THR A 177 1.49 -1.04 16.78
C THR A 177 0.70 -0.10 17.69
N ASP A 178 1.24 1.09 17.99
CA ASP A 178 0.71 1.96 19.05
C ASP A 178 0.49 1.22 20.37
N ALA A 179 1.55 0.59 20.87
CA ALA A 179 1.55 -0.24 22.08
C ALA A 179 0.51 -1.38 22.04
N GLY A 180 0.32 -1.98 20.85
CA GLY A 180 -0.60 -3.10 20.63
C GLY A 180 -2.06 -2.71 20.36
N VAL A 181 -2.39 -1.42 20.31
CA VAL A 181 -3.74 -0.95 19.93
C VAL A 181 -4.05 -1.29 18.47
N VAL A 182 -3.04 -1.21 17.60
CA VAL A 182 -3.15 -1.53 16.18
C VAL A 182 -2.66 -2.95 15.93
N GLY A 183 -3.58 -3.83 15.57
CA GLY A 183 -3.25 -5.19 15.13
C GLY A 183 -2.60 -5.18 13.76
N LEU A 184 -1.47 -5.88 13.62
CA LEU A 184 -0.80 -6.10 12.34
C LEU A 184 -1.27 -7.42 11.72
N ASP A 185 -1.50 -7.41 10.41
CA ASP A 185 -1.68 -8.66 9.66
C ASP A 185 -0.34 -9.41 9.49
N ALA A 186 -0.40 -10.64 8.96
CA ALA A 186 0.78 -11.46 8.75
C ALA A 186 1.81 -10.86 7.76
N ARG A 187 1.39 -9.93 6.88
CA ARG A 187 2.30 -9.24 5.95
C ARG A 187 3.06 -8.14 6.69
N HIS A 188 2.37 -7.33 7.47
CA HIS A 188 2.96 -6.23 8.24
C HIS A 188 3.80 -6.75 9.40
N GLN A 189 3.42 -7.87 10.02
CA GLN A 189 4.27 -8.55 11.02
C GLN A 189 5.62 -8.97 10.43
N ARG A 190 5.60 -9.59 9.24
CA ARG A 190 6.84 -9.95 8.50
C ARG A 190 7.61 -8.71 8.04
N LEU A 191 6.94 -7.60 7.76
CA LEU A 191 7.62 -6.34 7.43
C LEU A 191 8.32 -5.76 8.66
N LEU A 192 7.67 -5.74 9.82
CA LEU A 192 8.24 -5.30 11.09
C LEU A 192 9.53 -6.08 11.42
N GLU A 193 9.48 -7.41 11.35
CA GLU A 193 10.65 -8.27 11.58
C GLU A 193 11.79 -8.00 10.60
N ARG A 194 11.46 -7.81 9.31
CA ARG A 194 12.46 -7.48 8.28
C ARG A 194 13.09 -6.10 8.50
N VAL A 195 12.29 -5.09 8.83
CA VAL A 195 12.76 -3.74 9.16
C VAL A 195 13.71 -3.77 10.36
N GLY A 196 13.33 -4.48 11.42
CA GLY A 196 14.19 -4.63 12.61
C GLY A 196 15.51 -5.35 12.30
N THR A 197 15.44 -6.45 11.54
CA THR A 197 16.63 -7.23 11.14
C THR A 197 17.57 -6.40 10.26
N GLU A 198 17.00 -5.67 9.29
CA GLU A 198 17.77 -4.81 8.41
C GLU A 198 18.41 -3.64 9.17
N ALA A 199 17.66 -2.96 10.04
CA ALA A 199 18.19 -1.87 10.85
C ALA A 199 19.35 -2.35 11.73
N ALA A 200 19.21 -3.51 12.38
CA ALA A 200 20.28 -4.13 13.16
C ALA A 200 21.50 -4.52 12.31
N HIS A 201 21.29 -4.98 11.08
CA HIS A 201 22.37 -5.27 10.15
C HIS A 201 23.09 -4.00 9.70
N LEU A 202 22.35 -2.97 9.28
CA LEU A 202 22.91 -1.68 8.85
C LEU A 202 23.70 -1.03 9.98
N PHE A 203 23.12 -1.01 11.18
CA PHE A 203 23.79 -0.50 12.38
C PHE A 203 25.15 -1.17 12.58
N ARG A 204 25.18 -2.51 12.67
CA ARG A 204 26.43 -3.27 12.87
C ARG A 204 27.43 -3.08 11.73
N ALA A 205 26.97 -3.02 10.49
CA ALA A 205 27.85 -2.83 9.34
C ALA A 205 28.50 -1.44 9.34
N MET A 206 27.73 -0.40 9.67
CA MET A 206 28.24 0.97 9.73
C MET A 206 29.21 1.16 10.91
N THR A 207 28.87 0.66 12.10
CA THR A 207 29.72 0.81 13.30
C THR A 207 30.93 -0.14 13.31
N GLY A 208 30.83 -1.30 12.65
CA GLY A 208 31.90 -2.30 12.57
C GLY A 208 32.98 -2.02 11.52
N SER A 209 32.85 -0.96 10.74
CA SER A 209 33.77 -0.59 9.65
C SER A 209 35.14 -0.09 10.12
N GLY A 210 35.29 0.26 11.40
CA GLY A 210 36.51 0.87 11.95
C GLY A 210 36.65 2.38 11.66
N HIS A 211 35.76 2.95 10.85
CA HIS A 211 35.66 4.39 10.60
C HIS A 211 34.68 5.04 11.56
N ALA A 212 34.90 6.32 11.90
CA ALA A 212 33.94 7.09 12.67
C ALA A 212 32.64 7.25 11.86
N SER A 213 31.60 6.51 12.24
CA SER A 213 30.25 6.60 11.68
C SER A 213 29.36 7.42 12.60
N HIS A 214 28.57 8.32 12.02
CA HIS A 214 27.69 9.21 12.77
C HIS A 214 26.34 9.38 12.05
N PHE A 215 25.26 9.39 12.84
CA PHE A 215 23.93 9.77 12.38
C PHE A 215 23.61 11.18 12.86
N ASP A 216 23.39 12.08 11.90
CA ASP A 216 23.19 13.49 12.17
C ASP A 216 21.71 13.80 12.36
N PHE A 217 21.32 13.98 13.63
CA PHE A 217 20.00 14.46 14.04
C PHE A 217 20.00 15.96 14.35
N ALA A 218 21.14 16.64 14.22
CA ALA A 218 21.34 17.99 14.73
C ALA A 218 20.82 19.02 13.71
N VAL A 219 19.52 19.30 13.76
CA VAL A 219 18.92 20.46 13.10
C VAL A 219 18.08 21.21 14.13
N GLU A 220 18.43 22.47 14.38
CA GLU A 220 17.72 23.32 15.34
C GLU A 220 16.30 23.61 14.82
N PRO A 221 15.24 23.27 15.58
CA PRO A 221 13.89 23.67 15.22
C PRO A 221 13.76 25.19 15.10
N GLY A 222 13.08 25.66 14.06
CA GLY A 222 12.92 27.08 13.74
C GLY A 222 13.98 27.63 12.77
N ALA A 223 15.09 26.91 12.54
CA ALA A 223 16.10 27.31 11.57
C ALA A 223 15.59 27.15 10.12
N PRO A 224 16.05 27.97 9.16
CA PRO A 224 15.77 27.74 7.76
C PRO A 224 16.41 26.43 7.29
N ALA A 225 15.70 25.68 6.44
CA ALA A 225 16.28 24.50 5.81
C ALA A 225 17.37 24.93 4.80
N ASP A 226 18.62 24.62 5.12
CA ASP A 226 19.74 24.72 4.17
C ASP A 226 19.58 23.69 3.02
N PRO A 227 19.45 24.12 1.75
CA PRO A 227 19.28 23.23 0.62
C PRO A 227 20.54 22.40 0.27
N GLU A 228 21.73 22.79 0.77
CA GLU A 228 22.96 22.02 0.57
C GLU A 228 23.09 20.87 1.59
N GLU A 229 22.55 21.07 2.80
CA GLU A 229 22.65 20.12 3.92
C GLU A 229 21.39 19.25 4.09
N HIS A 230 20.23 19.75 3.67
CA HIS A 230 18.94 19.14 3.99
C HIS A 230 18.10 18.80 2.77
N VAL A 231 17.38 17.69 2.87
CA VAL A 231 16.32 17.30 1.94
C VAL A 231 14.98 17.54 2.60
N LEU A 232 14.12 18.33 1.95
CA LEU A 232 12.77 18.55 2.44
C LEU A 232 11.95 17.27 2.32
N TRP A 233 11.19 16.95 3.37
CA TRP A 233 10.21 15.87 3.32
C TRP A 233 9.19 16.16 2.19
N PRO A 234 8.69 15.16 1.43
CA PRO A 234 7.94 15.41 0.20
C PRO A 234 6.70 16.31 0.30
N SER A 235 6.12 16.47 1.50
CA SER A 235 4.97 17.34 1.75
C SER A 235 5.32 18.78 2.13
N CYS A 236 6.60 19.12 2.20
CA CYS A 236 7.10 20.39 2.72
C CYS A 236 7.44 21.38 1.61
N GLU A 237 7.26 22.67 1.91
CA GLU A 237 7.60 23.77 1.02
C GLU A 237 8.96 24.38 1.38
N ALA A 238 9.71 24.80 0.36
CA ALA A 238 10.97 25.50 0.56
C ALA A 238 10.77 26.87 1.24
N GLY A 239 11.78 27.31 2.00
CA GLY A 239 11.77 28.61 2.70
C GLY A 239 11.00 28.63 4.02
N ARG A 240 10.35 27.53 4.39
CA ARG A 240 9.72 27.36 5.72
C ARG A 240 10.75 26.93 6.76
N PRO A 241 10.58 27.33 8.04
CA PRO A 241 11.45 26.88 9.10
C PRO A 241 11.31 25.38 9.34
N VAL A 242 12.43 24.72 9.67
CA VAL A 242 12.46 23.31 10.06
C VAL A 242 11.70 23.14 11.37
N ALA A 243 10.76 22.21 11.41
CA ALA A 243 10.05 21.82 12.62
C ALA A 243 10.80 20.70 13.36
N PHE A 244 11.27 19.69 12.64
CA PHE A 244 12.01 18.55 13.19
C PHE A 244 12.71 17.74 12.08
N VAL A 245 13.70 16.93 12.48
CA VAL A 245 14.36 15.93 11.63
C VAL A 245 13.46 14.70 11.48
N VAL A 246 13.17 14.29 10.24
CA VAL A 246 12.43 13.07 9.91
C VAL A 246 13.36 11.87 9.84
N CYS A 247 14.49 12.01 9.14
CA CYS A 247 15.49 10.97 9.04
C CYS A 247 16.87 11.61 9.19
N PRO A 248 17.77 11.03 9.99
CA PRO A 248 19.09 11.60 10.19
C PRO A 248 19.93 11.50 8.92
N GLY A 249 20.85 12.43 8.76
CA GLY A 249 21.94 12.30 7.81
C GLY A 249 22.89 11.17 8.23
N TYR A 250 23.69 10.66 7.30
CA TYR A 250 24.72 9.67 7.59
C TYR A 250 26.09 10.15 7.15
N ARG A 251 27.05 10.08 8.07
CA ARG A 251 28.45 10.42 7.82
C ARG A 251 29.39 9.25 8.16
N ALA A 252 30.43 9.08 7.35
CA ALA A 252 31.54 8.16 7.61
C ALA A 252 32.88 8.88 7.33
N ALA A 253 33.82 8.83 8.28
CA ALA A 253 35.12 9.53 8.25
C ALA A 253 35.03 10.94 7.62
N ASP A 254 34.17 11.78 8.22
CA ASP A 254 33.84 13.17 7.83
C ASP A 254 33.06 13.38 6.52
N ARG A 255 32.83 12.32 5.73
CA ARG A 255 32.04 12.41 4.50
C ARG A 255 30.55 12.28 4.78
N ARG A 256 29.75 13.21 4.27
CA ARG A 256 28.29 13.07 4.21
C ARG A 256 27.91 12.18 3.04
N LEU A 257 27.25 11.06 3.35
CA LEU A 257 26.82 10.05 2.38
C LEU A 257 25.30 10.02 2.23
N LEU A 258 24.58 10.49 3.25
CA LEU A 258 23.14 10.72 3.22
C LEU A 258 22.84 12.09 3.84
N GLU A 259 22.06 12.90 3.13
CA GLU A 259 21.56 14.18 3.63
C GLU A 259 20.46 13.97 4.69
N THR A 260 20.32 14.94 5.59
CA THR A 260 19.30 14.91 6.64
C THR A 260 17.94 15.27 6.04
N PHE A 261 16.92 14.45 6.30
CA PHE A 261 15.55 14.72 5.86
C PHE A 261 14.82 15.52 6.93
N VAL A 262 14.27 16.67 6.57
CA VAL A 262 13.63 17.60 7.52
C VAL A 262 12.17 17.84 7.17
N TYR A 263 11.33 17.96 8.20
CA TYR A 263 9.95 18.42 8.05
C TYR A 263 9.91 19.91 8.38
N THR A 264 9.29 20.72 7.53
CA THR A 264 9.06 22.15 7.77
C THR A 264 7.60 22.41 8.10
N GLU A 265 7.32 23.49 8.83
CA GLU A 265 5.93 23.83 9.18
C GLU A 265 5.08 24.13 7.93
N ALA A 266 3.80 23.71 7.97
CA ALA A 266 2.78 24.13 7.02
C ALA A 266 2.21 25.49 7.44
N GLU A 267 1.62 26.25 6.52
CA GLU A 267 0.94 27.51 6.87
C GLU A 267 -0.10 27.29 7.98
N GLY A 268 -0.04 28.14 9.00
CA GLY A 268 -0.97 28.15 10.13
C GLY A 268 -2.34 28.69 9.78
#